data_AF-A0A7K2JVX6-F1
#
_entry.id   AF-A0A7K2JVX6-F1
#
_cell.length_a   1.000
_cell.length_b   1.000
_cell.length_c   1.000
_cell.angle_alpha   90.00
_cell.angle_beta   90.00
_cell.angle_gamma   90.00
#
_symmetry.space_group_name_H-M   'P 1'
#
loop_
_entity.id
_entity.type
_entity.pdbx_description
1 polymer ?
#
loop_
_entity_poly.entity_id
_entity_poly.type
_entity_poly.pdbx_seq_one_letter_code
_entity_poly.pdbx_strand_id
1 'polypeptide(L)' 'MYEMCVGPEKTGGALVWHVMAKQAAATLCGQKLRERIEASDGERARHCPDCMASFERLMTAAPC' A
#
# COMPACT_ATOMS: atom_id res chain seq x y z
N MET A 1 -10.82 -6.75 -4.47
CA MET A 1 -10.08 -5.91 -5.44
C MET A 1 -9.22 -4.94 -4.63
N TYR A 2 -7.91 -4.92 -4.89
CA TYR A 2 -6.94 -4.07 -4.20
C TYR A 2 -6.68 -2.81 -5.02
N GLU A 3 -6.25 -1.75 -4.36
CA GLU A 3 -5.86 -0.49 -4.96
C GLU A 3 -4.52 -0.03 -4.38
N MET A 4 -3.82 0.81 -5.14
CA MET A 4 -2.52 1.34 -4.77
C MET A 4 -2.69 2.81 -4.40
N CYS A 5 -2.24 3.18 -3.21
CA CYS A 5 -2.31 4.55 -2.70
C CYS A 5 -0.93 4.99 -2.26
N VAL A 6 -0.56 6.22 -2.60
CA VAL A 6 0.70 6.82 -2.15
C VAL A 6 0.50 7.37 -0.74
N GLY A 7 1.49 7.13 0.12
CA GLY A 7 1.49 7.66 1.47
C GLY A 7 2.87 7.60 2.12
N PRO A 8 3.06 8.29 3.25
CA PRO A 8 4.35 8.30 3.94
C PRO A 8 4.71 6.90 4.43
N GLU A 9 6.00 6.58 4.43
CA GLU A 9 6.56 5.38 5.02
C GLU A 9 6.55 5.49 6.55
N LYS A 10 6.28 4.37 7.22
CA LYS A 10 6.23 4.23 8.68
C LYS A 10 7.50 4.73 9.39
N THR A 11 8.67 4.57 8.78
CA THR A 11 9.96 4.81 9.43
C THR A 11 10.75 5.97 8.81
N GLY A 12 10.50 6.33 7.55
CA GLY A 12 11.31 7.31 6.84
C GLY A 12 10.60 8.60 6.41
N GLY A 13 9.28 8.71 6.56
CA GLY A 13 8.51 9.87 6.06
C GLY A 13 8.51 10.04 4.53
N ALA A 14 9.30 9.25 3.80
CA ALA A 14 9.32 9.19 2.35
C ALA A 14 7.98 8.68 1.82
N LEU A 15 7.53 9.22 0.69
CA LEU A 15 6.33 8.70 0.03
C LEU A 15 6.65 7.34 -0.60
N VAL A 16 5.77 6.37 -0.33
CA VAL A 16 5.82 5.02 -0.87
C VAL A 16 4.43 4.59 -1.32
N TRP A 17 4.40 3.68 -2.29
CA TRP A 17 3.17 3.02 -2.72
C TRP A 17 2.76 1.96 -1.72
N HIS A 18 1.61 2.16 -1.10
CA HIS A 18 0.99 1.17 -0.25
C HIS A 18 -0.13 0.46 -1.00
N VAL A 19 -0.29 -0.82 -0.72
CA VAL A 19 -1.42 -1.61 -1.22
C VAL A 19 -2.52 -1.56 -0.17
N MET A 20 -3.73 -1.25 -0.61
CA MET A 20 -4.92 -1.17 0.23
C MET A 20 -6.03 -2.00 -0.40
N ALA A 21 -6.77 -2.76 0.40
CA ALA A 21 -7.98 -3.39 -0.12
C ALA A 21 -9.06 -2.30 -0.29
N LYS A 22 -9.82 -2.31 -1.40
CA LYS A 22 -10.88 -1.31 -1.65
C LYS A 22 -11.92 -1.17 -0.53
N GLN A 23 -12.06 -2.20 0.30
CA GLN A 23 -13.01 -2.27 1.42
C GLN A 23 -12.32 -2.03 2.78
N ALA A 24 -11.01 -1.78 2.82
CA ALA A 24 -10.25 -1.58 4.04
C ALA A 24 -9.96 -0.10 4.27
N ALA A 25 -10.08 0.31 5.53
CA ALA A 25 -9.67 1.64 6.00
C ALA A 25 -8.16 1.74 6.29
N ALA A 26 -7.41 0.65 6.09
CA ALA A 26 -5.98 0.55 6.36
C ALA A 26 -5.29 -0.17 5.20
N THR A 27 -4.03 0.19 4.99
CA THR A 27 -3.11 -0.49 4.07
C THR A 27 -2.78 -1.89 4.58
N LEU A 28 -2.23 -2.74 3.71
CA LEU A 28 -1.83 -4.11 4.07
C LEU A 28 -0.74 -4.16 5.14
N CYS A 29 0.12 -3.14 5.23
CA CYS A 29 1.10 -3.00 6.32
C CYS A 29 0.49 -2.46 7.63
N GLY A 30 -0.83 -2.28 7.68
CA GLY A 30 -1.59 -1.82 8.85
C GLY A 30 -1.60 -0.29 9.04
N GLN A 31 -0.99 0.47 8.12
CA GLN A 31 -0.95 1.93 8.22
C GLN A 31 -2.26 2.55 7.71
N LYS A 32 -2.85 3.47 8.50
CA LYS A 32 -4.00 4.27 8.06
C LYS A 32 -3.51 5.48 7.30
N LEU A 33 -3.80 5.53 6.00
CA LEU A 33 -3.56 6.71 5.18
C LEU A 33 -4.72 7.68 5.41
N ARG A 34 -4.48 8.71 6.22
CA ARG A 34 -5.47 9.75 6.56
C ARG A 34 -5.85 10.62 5.36
N GLU A 35 -4.93 10.76 4.42
CA GLU A 35 -5.10 11.52 3.19
C GLU A 35 -4.52 10.68 2.06
N ARG A 36 -5.32 10.39 1.02
CA ARG A 36 -4.79 9.84 -0.23
C ARG A 36 -4.00 10.95 -0.89
N ILE A 37 -2.70 10.77 -0.95
CA ILE A 37 -1.86 11.65 -1.76
C ILE A 37 -2.06 11.18 -3.20
N GLU A 38 -2.47 12.10 -4.07
CA GLU A 38 -2.67 11.83 -5.49
C GLU A 38 -1.38 11.27 -6.09
N ALA A 39 -1.53 10.25 -6.94
CA ALA A 39 -0.44 9.48 -7.53
C ALA A 39 0.65 10.32 -8.23
N SER A 40 0.33 11.55 -8.65
CA SER A 40 1.26 12.46 -9.33
C SER A 40 2.54 12.74 -8.55
N ASP A 41 2.48 12.85 -7.22
CA ASP A 41 3.67 13.07 -6.39
C ASP A 41 4.45 11.78 -6.10
N GLY A 42 3.82 10.62 -6.32
CA GLY A 42 4.36 9.31 -6.00
C GLY A 42 4.82 8.49 -7.21
N GLU A 43 4.79 9.01 -8.44
CA GLU A 43 5.11 8.20 -9.63
C GLU A 43 6.52 7.58 -9.62
N ARG A 44 7.48 8.18 -8.88
CA ARG A 44 8.82 7.62 -8.63
C ARG A 44 9.01 7.01 -7.22
N ALA A 45 7.97 6.99 -6.41
CA ALA A 45 8.00 6.43 -5.07
C ALA A 45 8.22 4.91 -5.13
N ARG A 46 8.93 4.38 -4.13
CA ARG A 46 9.12 2.93 -4.01
C ARG A 46 7.85 2.28 -3.47
N HIS A 47 7.66 0.99 -3.74
CA HIS A 47 6.59 0.24 -3.09
C HIS A 47 6.95 -0.10 -1.65
N CYS A 48 5.98 -0.03 -0.75
CA CYS A 48 6.16 -0.47 0.62
C CYS A 48 6.41 -2.00 0.61
N PRO A 49 7.58 -2.47 1.09
CA PRO A 49 7.93 -3.88 1.02
C PRO A 49 6.99 -4.76 1.84
N ASP A 50 6.44 -4.23 2.94
CA ASP A 50 5.52 -4.95 3.81
C ASP A 50 4.12 -5.12 3.17
N CYS A 51 3.66 -4.09 2.45
CA CYS A 51 2.44 -4.18 1.64
C CYS A 51 2.60 -5.19 0.51
N MET A 52 3.74 -5.18 -0.18
CA MET A 52 4.05 -6.14 -1.26
C MET A 52 4.09 -7.57 -0.73
N ALA A 53 4.82 -7.84 0.35
CA ALA A 53 4.91 -9.16 0.96
C ALA A 53 3.53 -9.70 1.40
N SER A 54 2.68 -8.83 1.97
CA SER A 54 1.32 -9.19 2.33
C SER A 54 0.45 -9.46 1.11
N PHE A 55 0.59 -8.67 0.06
CA PHE A 55 -0.11 -8.87 -1.21
C PHE A 55 0.30 -10.19 -1.88
N GLU A 56 1.59 -10.51 -1.94
CA GLU A 56 2.10 -11.78 -2.47
C GLU A 56 1.53 -13.00 -1.73
N ARG A 57 1.43 -12.92 -0.39
CA ARG A 57 0.77 -13.96 0.42
C ARG A 57 -0.71 -14.10 0.07
N LEU A 58 -1.42 -13.00 -0.12
CA LEU A 58 -2.84 -13.01 -0.51
C LEU A 58 -3.06 -13.60 -1.91
N MET A 59 -2.16 -13.30 -2.85
CA MET A 59 -2.21 -13.87 -4.20
C MET A 59 -1.88 -15.37 -4.22
N THR A 60 -0.99 -15.82 -3.35
CA THR A 60 -0.63 -17.24 -3.22
C THR A 60 -1.71 -18.02 -2.45
N ALA A 61 -2.45 -17.35 -1.57
CA ALA A 61 -3.54 -17.95 -0.79
C ALA A 61 -4.90 -17.97 -1.53
N ALA A 62 -5.01 -17.40 -2.73
CA ALA A 62 -6.22 -17.50 -3.53
C ALA A 62 -6.35 -18.95 -4.06
N PRO A 63 -7.36 -19.72 -3.62
CA PRO A 63 -7.53 -21.09 -4.10
C PRO A 63 -7.93 -21.08 -5.58
N CYS A 64 -7.37 -22.03 -6.31
CA CYS A 64 -7.68 -22.36 -7.70
C CYS A 64 -9.16 -22.73 -7.88
#